data_AF-A0A6A5C463-F1
#
_entry.id   AF-A0A6A5C463-F1
#
_cell.length_a   1.000
_cell.length_b   1.000
_cell.length_c   1.000
_cell.angle_alpha   90.00
_cell.angle_beta   90.00
_cell.angle_gamma   90.00
#
_symmetry.space_group_name_H-M   'P 1'
#
loop_
_entity.id
_entity.type
_entity.pdbx_description
1 polymer ?
#
loop_
_entity_poly.entity_id
_entity_poly.type
_entity_poly.pdbx_seq_one_letter_code
_entity_poly.pdbx_strand_id
1 'polypeptide(L)'
;MSTGYRDFGSKPGSGGVQSAILSNVERRERQTQLALENIDLEKDPYIMKNHLGKYECKLCLTLHNTIGNYMAHTQGRRHKYNLHKRIAKEQKDSNLSKTTTQQQPIFKKTLKIGRPGYTVSKKINPETKQKSLVFMIHYPEIEKEIQPRYRIMSAYEQKKDPPNPKYQYLVFAADPYETIAFKIPNKPIDRSEGKFITDWDKEKFTFTLKLHFQKEEKVLPPPPPNVTISSVATAGKMIPPPPPPNAPTGLGSRKPMIPPPPLNASKVIPPPPPGMRK
;
A
#
# COMPACT_ATOMS: atom_id res chain seq x y z
N MET A 1 -73.30 41.63 41.26
CA MET A 1 -72.55 42.35 40.20
C MET A 1 -71.41 41.44 39.76
N SER A 2 -71.66 40.52 38.83
CA SER A 2 -71.48 40.63 37.37
C SER A 2 -70.02 40.69 36.91
N THR A 3 -69.55 39.53 36.41
CA THR A 3 -68.75 39.28 35.18
C THR A 3 -67.51 40.12 34.88
N GLY A 4 -66.38 39.43 34.66
CA GLY A 4 -65.25 40.01 33.93
C GLY A 4 -63.99 39.16 33.82
N TYR A 5 -64.08 37.86 33.52
CA TYR A 5 -62.91 37.11 33.02
C TYR A 5 -62.61 37.61 31.61
N ARG A 6 -61.65 38.53 31.48
CA ARG A 6 -61.16 38.99 30.18
C ARG A 6 -59.95 38.15 29.82
N ASP A 7 -60.18 37.16 28.96
CA ASP A 7 -59.15 36.56 28.12
C ASP A 7 -58.47 37.67 27.31
N PHE A 8 -57.29 38.10 27.74
CA PHE A 8 -56.45 38.98 26.94
C PHE A 8 -55.83 38.15 25.82
N GLY A 9 -56.56 38.09 24.70
CA GLY A 9 -56.04 37.69 23.40
C GLY A 9 -54.77 38.46 23.07
N SER A 10 -53.77 37.72 22.61
CA SER A 10 -52.47 38.23 22.17
C SER A 10 -52.65 39.36 21.16
N LYS A 11 -51.92 40.47 21.31
CA LYS A 11 -51.97 41.61 20.39
C LYS A 11 -51.65 41.14 18.96
N PRO A 12 -52.43 41.52 17.93
CA PRO A 12 -52.02 41.29 16.55
C PRO A 12 -50.71 42.04 16.30
N GLY A 13 -49.65 41.30 15.95
CA GLY A 13 -48.28 41.82 15.83
C GLY A 13 -47.36 41.50 17.01
N SER A 14 -47.87 40.99 18.14
CA SER A 14 -47.01 40.31 19.12
C SER A 14 -46.75 38.91 18.59
N GLY A 15 -45.63 38.73 17.88
CA GLY A 15 -45.15 37.40 17.49
C GLY A 15 -45.23 36.48 18.71
N GLY A 16 -46.02 35.41 18.61
CA GLY A 16 -46.37 34.57 19.75
C GLY A 16 -45.13 34.15 20.53
N VAL A 17 -45.24 34.12 21.86
CA VAL A 17 -44.17 33.60 22.72
C VAL A 17 -43.83 32.19 22.23
N GLN A 18 -42.61 32.02 21.69
CA GLN A 18 -42.13 30.73 21.20
C GLN A 18 -42.41 29.68 22.29
N SER A 19 -43.22 28.68 21.96
CA SER A 19 -43.53 27.64 22.94
C SER A 19 -42.24 26.96 23.38
N ALA A 20 -42.17 26.53 24.65
CA ALA A 20 -40.98 25.88 25.21
C ALA A 20 -40.53 24.64 24.38
N ILE A 21 -41.45 24.03 23.64
CA ILE A 21 -41.16 22.92 22.72
C ILE A 21 -40.38 23.42 21.50
N LEU A 22 -40.81 24.51 20.86
CA LEU A 22 -40.16 25.06 19.68
C LEU A 22 -38.76 25.60 19.99
N SER A 23 -38.57 26.27 21.13
CA SER A 23 -37.25 26.77 21.55
C SER A 23 -36.27 25.64 21.85
N ASN A 24 -36.74 24.49 22.36
CA ASN A 24 -35.92 23.31 22.58
C ASN A 24 -35.53 22.61 21.26
N VAL A 25 -36.41 22.61 20.26
CA VAL A 25 -36.10 22.10 18.92
C VAL A 25 -35.06 22.98 18.24
N GLU A 26 -35.26 24.30 18.23
CA GLU A 26 -34.30 25.24 17.65
C GLU A 26 -32.93 25.14 18.34
N ARG A 27 -32.90 24.99 19.66
CA ARG A 27 -31.64 24.78 20.40
C ARG A 27 -30.93 23.50 19.96
N ARG A 28 -31.66 22.41 19.73
CA ARG A 28 -31.09 21.12 19.27
C ARG A 28 -30.57 21.22 17.84
N GLU A 29 -31.31 21.88 16.95
CA GLU A 29 -30.91 22.09 15.55
C GLU A 29 -29.65 22.95 15.48
N ARG A 30 -29.61 24.04 16.23
CA ARG A 30 -28.42 24.92 16.33
C ARG A 30 -27.20 24.20 16.89
N GLN A 31 -27.36 23.40 17.95
CA GLN A 31 -26.26 22.57 18.49
C GLN A 31 -25.73 21.57 17.46
N THR A 32 -26.63 20.99 16.66
CA THR A 32 -26.26 20.06 15.59
C THR A 32 -25.49 20.78 14.49
N GLN A 33 -25.90 21.99 14.12
CA GLN A 33 -25.24 22.81 13.10
C GLN A 33 -23.84 23.26 13.54
N LEU A 34 -23.69 23.75 14.78
CA LEU A 34 -22.38 24.09 15.34
C LEU A 34 -21.43 22.90 15.40
N ALA A 35 -21.95 21.69 15.65
CA ALA A 35 -21.15 20.48 15.67
C ALA A 35 -20.72 20.03 14.25
N LEU A 36 -21.57 20.25 13.24
CA LEU A 36 -21.25 19.99 11.83
C LEU A 36 -20.18 20.94 11.29
N GLU A 37 -20.22 22.22 11.69
CA GLU A 37 -19.25 23.23 11.26
C GLU A 37 -17.85 22.99 11.85
N ASN A 38 -17.76 22.39 13.04
CA ASN A 38 -16.49 22.15 13.73
C ASN A 38 -15.80 20.83 13.35
N ILE A 39 -16.46 19.92 12.63
CA ILE A 39 -15.90 18.61 12.29
C ILE A 39 -15.65 18.51 10.80
N ASP A 40 -14.37 18.51 10.47
CA ASP A 40 -13.88 18.18 9.15
C ASP A 40 -13.97 16.66 8.93
N LEU A 41 -15.02 16.23 8.23
CA LEU A 41 -15.29 14.82 7.93
C LEU A 41 -14.17 14.17 7.10
N GLU A 42 -13.36 14.96 6.39
CA GLU A 42 -12.26 14.45 5.58
C GLU A 42 -11.06 14.01 6.43
N LYS A 43 -10.94 14.51 7.66
CA LYS A 43 -9.82 14.21 8.56
C LYS A 43 -9.97 12.88 9.30
N ASP A 44 -11.18 12.31 9.38
CA ASP A 44 -11.38 11.01 10.02
C ASP A 44 -11.15 9.86 9.02
N PRO A 45 -10.08 9.06 9.14
CA PRO A 45 -9.78 7.98 8.21
C PRO A 45 -10.76 6.80 8.30
N TYR A 46 -11.66 6.77 9.29
CA TYR A 46 -12.58 5.66 9.54
C TYR A 46 -14.02 5.92 9.11
N ILE A 47 -14.36 7.14 8.67
CA ILE A 47 -15.69 7.46 8.14
C ILE A 47 -15.74 7.14 6.65
N MET A 48 -16.81 6.47 6.20
CA MET A 48 -17.12 6.35 4.77
C MET A 48 -18.59 6.66 4.55
N LYS A 49 -18.91 7.24 3.39
CA LYS A 49 -20.30 7.46 2.96
C LYS A 49 -20.68 6.33 2.01
N ASN A 50 -21.71 5.59 2.37
CA ASN A 50 -22.26 4.55 1.53
C ASN A 50 -22.95 5.14 0.30
N HIS A 51 -23.04 4.34 -0.76
CA HIS A 51 -23.79 4.64 -1.98
C HIS A 51 -25.26 5.02 -1.72
N LEU A 52 -25.84 4.62 -0.59
CA LEU A 52 -27.19 4.99 -0.14
C LEU A 52 -27.23 6.29 0.70
N GLY A 53 -26.12 7.03 0.78
CA GLY A 53 -26.00 8.28 1.52
C GLY A 53 -25.88 8.15 3.04
N LYS A 54 -25.87 6.93 3.59
CA LYS A 54 -25.64 6.66 5.03
C LYS A 54 -24.15 6.71 5.37
N TYR A 55 -23.84 7.02 6.63
CA TYR A 55 -22.47 7.06 7.14
C TYR A 55 -22.12 5.73 7.80
N GLU A 56 -20.90 5.24 7.57
CA GLU A 56 -20.42 4.02 8.20
C GLU A 56 -19.09 4.23 8.91
N CYS A 57 -18.95 3.59 10.07
CA CYS A 57 -17.69 3.55 10.81
C CYS A 57 -16.94 2.28 10.47
N LYS A 58 -15.87 2.37 9.67
CA LYS A 58 -15.05 1.21 9.28
C LYS A 58 -14.39 0.53 10.48
N LEU A 59 -14.12 1.28 11.55
CA LEU A 59 -13.50 0.76 12.76
C LEU A 59 -14.46 -0.11 13.59
N CYS A 60 -15.75 0.23 13.59
CA CYS A 60 -16.76 -0.46 14.41
C CYS A 60 -17.77 -1.29 13.61
N LEU A 61 -17.77 -1.18 12.29
CA LEU A 61 -18.73 -1.80 11.38
C LEU A 61 -20.18 -1.41 11.73
N THR A 62 -20.39 -0.14 12.07
CA THR A 62 -21.70 0.41 12.42
C THR A 62 -22.18 1.39 11.38
N LEU A 63 -23.48 1.35 11.09
CA LEU A 63 -24.17 2.23 10.15
C LEU A 63 -24.89 3.33 10.92
N HIS A 64 -24.77 4.57 10.45
CA HIS A 64 -25.33 5.78 11.02
C HIS A 64 -26.14 6.53 9.96
N ASN A 65 -27.37 6.91 10.30
CA ASN A 65 -28.26 7.60 9.37
C ASN A 65 -27.87 9.08 9.17
N THR A 66 -27.37 9.73 10.22
CA THR A 66 -26.96 11.14 10.19
C THR A 66 -25.51 11.28 10.68
N ILE A 67 -24.84 12.35 10.24
CA ILE A 67 -23.47 12.69 10.68
C ILE A 67 -23.43 12.86 12.20
N GLY A 68 -24.45 13.49 12.80
CA GLY A 68 -24.53 13.66 14.25
C GLY A 68 -24.53 12.32 15.02
N ASN A 69 -25.20 11.29 14.48
CA ASN A 69 -25.18 9.96 15.10
C ASN A 69 -23.79 9.29 14.96
N TYR A 70 -23.08 9.53 13.85
CA TYR A 70 -21.70 9.08 13.70
C TYR A 70 -20.75 9.80 14.69
N MET A 71 -20.90 11.11 14.86
CA MET A 71 -20.10 11.91 15.79
C MET A 71 -20.31 11.47 17.25
N ALA A 72 -21.56 11.24 17.66
CA ALA A 72 -21.83 10.71 18.99
C ALA A 72 -21.22 9.30 19.18
N HIS A 73 -21.20 8.50 18.12
CA HIS A 73 -20.58 7.17 18.14
C HIS A 73 -19.06 7.22 18.33
N THR A 74 -18.33 8.12 17.66
CA THR A 74 -16.86 8.23 17.79
C THR A 74 -16.43 8.64 19.19
N GLN A 75 -17.24 9.44 19.88
CA GLN A 75 -17.04 9.82 21.27
C GLN A 75 -17.33 8.67 22.27
N GLY A 76 -18.04 7.63 21.82
CA GLY A 76 -18.45 6.48 22.61
C GLY A 76 -17.31 5.54 23.01
N ARG A 77 -17.50 4.83 24.13
CA ARG A 77 -16.49 3.93 24.71
C ARG A 77 -16.11 2.77 23.78
N ARG A 78 -17.07 2.22 23.01
CA ARG A 78 -16.82 1.11 22.08
C ARG A 78 -15.89 1.52 20.93
N HIS A 79 -16.10 2.69 20.35
CA HIS A 79 -15.27 3.22 19.28
C HIS A 79 -13.84 3.46 19.78
N LYS A 80 -13.70 4.16 20.91
CA LYS A 80 -12.41 4.38 21.58
C LYS A 80 -11.69 3.07 21.90
N TYR A 81 -12.38 2.08 22.46
CA TYR A 81 -11.78 0.77 22.75
C TYR A 81 -11.24 0.07 21.50
N ASN A 82 -12.00 0.06 20.40
CA ASN A 82 -11.54 -0.51 19.13
C ASN A 82 -10.34 0.24 18.55
N LEU A 83 -10.29 1.56 18.72
CA LEU A 83 -9.16 2.40 18.31
C LEU A 83 -7.91 2.05 19.09
N HIS A 84 -8.00 1.94 20.41
CA HIS A 84 -6.89 1.52 21.27
C HIS A 84 -6.42 0.10 20.92
N LYS A 85 -7.36 -0.83 20.65
CA LYS A 85 -7.02 -2.20 20.23
C LYS A 85 -6.27 -2.22 18.90
N ARG A 86 -6.62 -1.32 17.97
CA ARG A 86 -5.94 -1.17 16.68
C ARG A 86 -4.54 -0.60 16.85
N ILE A 87 -4.39 0.48 17.62
CA ILE A 87 -3.07 1.05 17.95
C ILE A 87 -2.18 -0.02 18.60
N ALA A 88 -2.69 -0.78 19.57
CA ALA A 88 -1.93 -1.83 20.22
C ALA A 88 -1.51 -2.96 19.26
N LYS A 89 -2.36 -3.30 18.29
CA LYS A 89 -2.03 -4.29 17.25
C LYS A 89 -0.98 -3.74 16.28
N GLU A 90 -1.13 -2.52 15.81
CA GLU A 90 -0.16 -1.85 14.93
C GLU A 90 1.19 -1.66 15.62
N GLN A 91 1.21 -1.35 16.91
CA GLN A 91 2.45 -1.33 17.70
C GLN A 91 3.11 -2.71 17.74
N LYS A 92 2.35 -3.78 17.97
CA LYS A 92 2.86 -5.16 17.95
C LYS A 92 3.36 -5.57 16.57
N ASP A 93 2.60 -5.32 15.52
CA ASP A 93 2.98 -5.62 14.13
C ASP A 93 4.20 -4.80 13.69
N SER A 94 4.27 -3.52 14.09
CA SER A 94 5.45 -2.69 13.88
C SER A 94 6.67 -3.25 14.60
N ASN A 95 6.51 -3.82 15.80
CA ASN A 95 7.61 -4.44 16.54
C ASN A 95 8.03 -5.80 15.94
N LEU A 96 7.09 -6.57 15.38
CA LEU A 96 7.37 -7.81 14.64
C LEU A 96 8.12 -7.53 13.32
N SER A 97 7.83 -6.41 12.65
CA SER A 97 8.62 -5.96 11.48
C SER A 97 9.99 -5.35 11.83
N LYS A 98 10.25 -5.06 13.12
CA LYS A 98 11.50 -4.46 13.61
C LYS A 98 12.52 -5.47 14.14
N THR A 99 12.34 -6.78 13.94
CA THR A 99 13.43 -7.75 14.19
C THR A 99 14.64 -7.55 13.29
N THR A 100 14.58 -6.62 12.32
CA THR A 100 15.75 -5.91 11.80
C THR A 100 15.77 -4.48 12.37
N THR A 101 16.29 -4.32 13.58
CA THR A 101 16.38 -3.01 14.25
C THR A 101 17.34 -2.09 13.49
N GLN A 102 16.81 -1.32 12.54
CA GLN A 102 17.49 -0.12 12.07
C GLN A 102 17.36 0.91 13.20
N GLN A 103 18.44 1.06 13.98
CA GLN A 103 18.67 2.30 14.72
C GLN A 103 18.48 3.44 13.73
N GLN A 104 17.56 4.36 14.03
CA GLN A 104 17.39 5.56 13.21
C GLN A 104 18.74 6.30 13.23
N PRO A 105 19.46 6.37 12.11
CA PRO A 105 20.76 7.00 12.13
C PRO A 105 20.56 8.48 12.45
N ILE A 106 21.29 8.96 13.46
CA ILE A 106 21.39 10.39 13.75
C ILE A 106 22.09 11.01 12.55
N PHE A 107 21.32 11.56 11.61
CA PHE A 107 21.86 12.24 10.44
C PHE A 107 22.55 13.53 10.88
N LYS A 108 23.87 13.48 11.04
CA LYS A 108 24.69 14.69 11.21
C LYS A 108 24.61 15.45 9.88
N LYS A 109 24.07 16.66 9.90
CA LYS A 109 24.04 17.54 8.72
C LYS A 109 25.43 18.14 8.50
N THR A 110 26.32 17.40 7.83
CA THR A 110 27.63 17.90 7.42
C THR A 110 27.53 18.63 6.08
N LEU A 111 28.36 19.67 5.88
CA LEU A 111 28.45 20.37 4.61
C LEU A 111 29.06 19.43 3.57
N LYS A 112 28.44 19.34 2.38
CA LYS A 112 28.91 18.45 1.32
C LYS A 112 30.04 19.09 0.52
N ILE A 113 31.14 18.36 0.34
CA ILE A 113 32.36 18.84 -0.34
C ILE A 113 32.16 18.88 -1.86
N GLY A 114 31.26 18.05 -2.39
CA GLY A 114 30.91 18.00 -3.81
C GLY A 114 30.89 16.57 -4.35
N ARG A 115 31.06 16.43 -5.67
CA ARG A 115 31.06 15.12 -6.34
C ARG A 115 32.44 14.44 -6.23
N PRO A 116 32.49 13.15 -5.86
CA PRO A 116 33.75 12.41 -5.83
C PRO A 116 34.28 12.14 -7.24
N GLY A 117 35.60 11.99 -7.38
CA GLY A 117 36.24 11.60 -8.64
C GLY A 117 36.02 10.12 -8.93
N TYR A 118 35.76 9.75 -10.18
CA TYR A 118 35.50 8.35 -10.55
C TYR A 118 36.12 7.96 -11.88
N THR A 119 36.46 6.67 -11.98
CA THR A 119 36.91 6.00 -13.20
C THR A 119 36.03 4.78 -13.45
N VAL A 120 35.52 4.65 -14.67
CA VAL A 120 34.69 3.50 -15.07
C VAL A 120 35.35 2.77 -16.22
N SER A 121 35.61 1.48 -16.06
CA SER A 121 36.12 0.64 -17.14
C SER A 121 35.12 -0.45 -17.50
N LYS A 122 34.96 -0.68 -18.81
CA LYS A 122 34.12 -1.73 -19.38
C LYS A 122 35.07 -2.81 -19.90
N LYS A 123 35.00 -4.02 -19.37
CA LYS A 123 35.89 -5.12 -19.77
C LYS A 123 35.06 -6.31 -20.21
N ILE A 124 35.58 -7.06 -21.17
CA ILE A 124 35.01 -8.35 -21.58
C ILE A 124 36.02 -9.40 -21.22
N ASN A 125 35.61 -10.40 -20.44
CA ASN A 125 36.49 -11.53 -20.13
C ASN A 125 36.70 -12.33 -21.43
N PRO A 126 37.95 -12.52 -21.91
CA PRO A 126 38.22 -13.16 -23.19
C PRO A 126 37.75 -14.61 -23.27
N GLU A 127 37.84 -15.37 -22.17
CA GLU A 127 37.50 -16.79 -22.14
C GLU A 127 35.99 -17.00 -22.09
N THR A 128 35.32 -16.30 -21.16
CA THR A 128 33.89 -16.49 -20.90
C THR A 128 33.00 -15.60 -21.77
N LYS A 129 33.59 -14.64 -22.50
CA LYS A 129 32.90 -13.55 -23.23
C LYS A 129 31.94 -12.74 -22.34
N GLN A 130 32.13 -12.83 -21.02
CA GLN A 130 31.27 -12.19 -20.04
C GLN A 130 31.59 -10.70 -19.95
N LYS A 131 30.58 -9.85 -20.06
CA LYS A 131 30.72 -8.40 -19.92
C LYS A 131 30.86 -8.04 -18.44
N SER A 132 31.78 -7.14 -18.13
CA SER A 132 32.07 -6.70 -16.77
C SER A 132 32.24 -5.18 -16.72
N LEU A 133 31.87 -4.60 -15.59
CA LEU A 133 32.02 -3.19 -15.28
C LEU A 133 32.85 -3.07 -14.00
N VAL A 134 33.85 -2.20 -14.02
CA VAL A 134 34.65 -1.86 -12.85
C VAL A 134 34.50 -0.37 -12.60
N PHE A 135 34.07 -0.02 -11.39
CA PHE A 135 33.92 1.33 -10.90
C PHE A 135 34.99 1.57 -9.84
N MET A 136 35.80 2.60 -10.02
CA MET A 136 36.77 3.07 -9.04
C MET A 136 36.39 4.48 -8.65
N ILE A 137 35.98 4.68 -7.40
CA ILE A 137 35.57 5.98 -6.88
C ILE A 137 36.60 6.44 -5.85
N HIS A 138 37.11 7.65 -6.02
CA HIS A 138 38.14 8.25 -5.18
C HIS A 138 37.49 9.22 -4.18
N TYR A 139 37.79 9.04 -2.91
CA TYR A 139 37.22 9.76 -1.78
C TYR A 139 38.31 10.35 -0.86
N PRO A 140 39.20 11.23 -1.37
CA PRO A 140 40.38 11.69 -0.63
C PRO A 140 40.08 12.37 0.71
N GLU A 141 38.91 13.00 0.87
CA GLU A 141 38.51 13.77 2.08
C GLU A 141 37.41 13.06 2.89
N ILE A 142 37.32 11.73 2.85
CA ILE A 142 36.36 10.97 3.65
C ILE A 142 36.75 10.93 5.13
N GLU A 143 35.76 10.92 6.01
CA GLU A 143 35.99 10.74 7.44
C GLU A 143 36.53 9.32 7.73
N LYS A 144 37.56 9.20 8.57
CA LYS A 144 38.37 7.98 8.76
C LYS A 144 37.58 6.75 9.22
N GLU A 145 36.41 6.94 9.81
CA GLU A 145 35.56 5.85 10.33
C GLU A 145 34.45 5.43 9.35
N ILE A 146 34.23 6.19 8.27
CA ILE A 146 33.11 5.96 7.35
C ILE A 146 33.61 5.18 6.13
N GLN A 147 32.98 4.03 5.87
CA GLN A 147 33.17 3.28 4.63
C GLN A 147 32.09 3.65 3.61
N PRO A 148 32.45 3.93 2.34
CA PRO A 148 31.47 4.14 1.28
C PRO A 148 30.52 2.95 1.13
N ARG A 149 29.25 3.25 0.88
CA ARG A 149 28.21 2.25 0.64
C ARG A 149 27.73 2.34 -0.79
N TYR A 150 27.31 1.20 -1.34
CA TYR A 150 26.67 1.14 -2.64
C TYR A 150 25.30 0.48 -2.54
N ARG A 151 24.43 0.78 -3.50
CA ARG A 151 23.13 0.14 -3.67
C ARG A 151 22.78 0.09 -5.14
N ILE A 152 22.24 -1.05 -5.59
CA ILE A 152 21.60 -1.16 -6.90
C ILE A 152 20.13 -0.79 -6.72
N MET A 153 19.68 0.20 -7.48
CA MET A 153 18.36 0.82 -7.41
C MET A 153 17.61 0.62 -8.73
N SER A 154 16.32 0.34 -8.67
CA SER A 154 15.48 0.25 -9.88
C SER A 154 15.20 1.63 -10.48
N ALA A 155 14.83 1.68 -11.76
CA ALA A 155 14.53 2.96 -12.42
C ALA A 155 13.27 3.68 -11.87
N TYR A 156 12.41 2.98 -11.13
CA TYR A 156 11.19 3.53 -10.52
C TYR A 156 11.43 4.18 -9.14
N GLU A 157 12.55 3.86 -8.48
CA GLU A 157 12.89 4.41 -7.16
C GLU A 157 13.50 5.81 -7.25
N GLN A 158 14.16 6.13 -8.38
CA GLN A 158 14.79 7.42 -8.58
C GLN A 158 13.79 8.47 -9.12
N LYS A 159 13.99 9.74 -8.75
CA LYS A 159 13.07 10.86 -9.10
C LYS A 159 13.64 11.85 -10.12
N LYS A 160 14.84 11.60 -10.65
CA LYS A 160 15.59 12.55 -11.48
C LYS A 160 15.31 12.38 -12.97
N ASP A 161 15.38 11.15 -13.46
CA ASP A 161 15.09 10.80 -14.85
C ASP A 161 13.67 10.21 -14.97
N PRO A 162 13.05 10.22 -16.15
CA PRO A 162 11.83 9.44 -16.37
C PRO A 162 12.11 7.92 -16.18
N PRO A 163 11.23 7.17 -15.49
CA PRO A 163 11.43 5.75 -15.23
C PRO A 163 11.56 4.95 -16.53
N ASN A 164 12.67 4.22 -16.69
CA ASN A 164 12.90 3.32 -17.82
C ASN A 164 13.33 1.93 -17.33
N PRO A 165 12.50 0.88 -17.52
CA PRO A 165 12.76 -0.46 -16.98
C PRO A 165 13.94 -1.19 -17.65
N LYS A 166 14.46 -0.69 -18.78
CA LYS A 166 15.64 -1.26 -19.46
C LYS A 166 16.94 -1.01 -18.68
N TYR A 167 16.91 -0.12 -17.69
CA TYR A 167 18.08 0.29 -16.93
C TYR A 167 17.86 0.14 -15.43
N GLN A 168 18.97 0.01 -14.71
CA GLN A 168 19.08 0.12 -13.27
C GLN A 168 20.12 1.19 -12.95
N TYR A 169 20.13 1.66 -11.71
CA TYR A 169 21.06 2.68 -11.24
C TYR A 169 21.92 2.11 -10.12
N LEU A 170 23.23 2.10 -10.31
CA LEU A 170 24.19 1.76 -9.25
C LEU A 170 24.59 3.04 -8.53
N VAL A 171 24.14 3.15 -7.29
CA VAL A 171 24.29 4.33 -6.44
C VAL A 171 25.43 4.12 -5.47
N PHE A 172 26.30 5.11 -5.32
CA PHE A 172 27.37 5.17 -4.31
C PHE A 172 27.14 6.37 -3.40
N ALA A 173 27.26 6.15 -2.09
CA ALA A 173 27.09 7.16 -1.07
C ALA A 173 28.20 7.07 -0.03
N ALA A 174 28.79 8.22 0.28
CA ALA A 174 29.75 8.39 1.35
C ALA A 174 29.66 9.85 1.82
N ASP A 175 29.51 10.09 3.11
CA ASP A 175 29.61 11.45 3.66
C ASP A 175 31.09 11.84 3.74
N PRO A 176 31.49 13.09 3.43
CA PRO A 176 30.67 14.27 3.11
C PRO A 176 30.45 14.49 1.59
N TYR A 177 30.61 13.47 0.76
CA TYR A 177 30.47 13.60 -0.69
C TYR A 177 29.00 13.54 -1.14
N GLU A 178 28.74 14.08 -2.33
CA GLU A 178 27.46 13.88 -3.01
C GLU A 178 27.29 12.41 -3.42
N THR A 179 26.07 11.93 -3.27
CA THR A 179 25.66 10.62 -3.77
C THR A 179 25.71 10.62 -5.30
N ILE A 180 26.47 9.69 -5.88
CA ILE A 180 26.57 9.52 -7.33
C ILE A 180 25.85 8.25 -7.77
N ALA A 181 25.36 8.23 -9.00
CA ALA A 181 24.69 7.07 -9.56
C ALA A 181 25.11 6.83 -11.01
N PHE A 182 25.34 5.57 -11.37
CA PHE A 182 25.65 5.14 -12.72
C PHE A 182 24.48 4.39 -13.32
N LYS A 183 24.09 4.78 -14.53
CA LYS A 183 23.05 4.09 -15.30
C LYS A 183 23.64 2.83 -15.92
N ILE A 184 23.10 1.67 -15.56
CA ILE A 184 23.56 0.35 -15.98
C ILE A 184 22.41 -0.39 -16.68
N PRO A 185 22.66 -1.22 -17.71
CA PRO A 185 21.62 -2.07 -18.27
C PRO A 185 20.98 -2.98 -17.21
N ASN A 186 19.67 -3.16 -17.29
CA ASN A 186 18.93 -4.10 -16.45
C ASN A 186 19.13 -5.55 -16.94
N LYS A 187 20.38 -6.01 -16.89
CA LYS A 187 20.77 -7.39 -17.16
C LYS A 187 21.08 -8.08 -15.83
N PRO A 188 20.77 -9.38 -15.68
CA PRO A 188 21.06 -10.11 -14.46
C PRO A 188 22.57 -10.04 -14.16
N ILE A 189 22.88 -9.75 -12.89
CA ILE A 189 24.25 -9.64 -12.39
C ILE A 189 24.61 -10.98 -11.75
N ASP A 190 25.77 -11.50 -12.12
CA ASP A 190 26.29 -12.75 -11.60
C ASP A 190 26.92 -12.50 -10.22
N ARG A 191 26.24 -12.97 -9.16
CA ARG A 191 26.67 -12.82 -7.76
C ARG A 191 27.49 -13.99 -7.25
N SER A 192 27.97 -14.86 -8.15
CA SER A 192 28.86 -15.95 -7.79
C SER A 192 30.19 -15.41 -7.22
N GLU A 193 30.84 -16.21 -6.38
CA GLU A 193 32.12 -15.85 -5.75
C GLU A 193 33.15 -15.39 -6.79
N GLY A 194 33.80 -14.25 -6.53
CA GLY A 194 34.82 -13.66 -7.41
C GLY A 194 34.30 -12.89 -8.64
N LYS A 195 32.99 -12.93 -8.94
CA LYS A 195 32.40 -12.17 -10.07
C LYS A 195 31.76 -10.85 -9.65
N PHE A 196 31.33 -10.77 -8.40
CA PHE A 196 30.89 -9.55 -7.77
C PHE A 196 31.83 -9.22 -6.61
N ILE A 197 32.70 -8.22 -6.80
CA ILE A 197 33.75 -7.87 -5.84
C ILE A 197 33.56 -6.42 -5.42
N THR A 198 33.65 -6.18 -4.11
CA THR A 198 33.64 -4.84 -3.51
C THR A 198 34.84 -4.74 -2.59
N ASP A 199 35.66 -3.72 -2.82
CA ASP A 199 36.89 -3.50 -2.10
C ASP A 199 37.00 -2.02 -1.69
N TRP A 200 37.40 -1.78 -0.44
CA TRP A 200 37.62 -0.43 0.10
C TRP A 200 39.06 -0.31 0.58
N ASP A 201 39.86 0.37 -0.22
CA ASP A 201 41.24 0.69 0.12
C ASP A 201 41.25 1.94 1.02
N LYS A 202 41.49 1.73 2.32
CA LYS A 202 41.55 2.81 3.33
C LYS A 202 42.76 3.72 3.17
N GLU A 203 43.83 3.26 2.52
CA GLU A 203 45.06 4.03 2.35
C GLU A 203 44.97 4.92 1.12
N LYS A 204 44.44 4.39 0.02
CA LYS A 204 44.23 5.15 -1.23
C LYS A 204 42.89 5.86 -1.28
N PHE A 205 42.07 5.71 -0.25
CA PHE A 205 40.69 6.20 -0.18
C PHE A 205 39.90 5.90 -1.47
N THR A 206 40.08 4.69 -2.00
CA THR A 206 39.50 4.30 -3.29
C THR A 206 38.56 3.13 -3.09
N PHE A 207 37.30 3.32 -3.48
CA PHE A 207 36.28 2.27 -3.47
C PHE A 207 36.21 1.63 -4.85
N THR A 208 36.46 0.32 -4.90
CA THR A 208 36.40 -0.46 -6.14
C THR A 208 35.20 -1.40 -6.09
N LEU A 209 34.33 -1.30 -7.09
CA LEU A 209 33.24 -2.24 -7.31
C LEU A 209 33.37 -2.85 -8.71
N LYS A 210 33.53 -4.18 -8.75
CA LYS A 210 33.58 -4.95 -9.98
C LYS A 210 32.37 -5.87 -10.03
N LEU A 211 31.63 -5.79 -11.13
CA LEU A 211 30.48 -6.66 -11.38
C LEU A 211 30.57 -7.30 -12.76
N HIS A 212 30.06 -8.51 -12.88
CA HIS A 212 29.93 -9.24 -14.14
C HIS A 212 28.44 -9.48 -14.44
N PHE A 213 28.03 -9.28 -15.69
CA PHE A 213 26.68 -9.64 -16.14
C PHE A 213 26.61 -11.12 -16.43
N GLN A 214 25.48 -11.75 -16.14
CA GLN A 214 25.25 -13.14 -16.52
C GLN A 214 25.34 -13.29 -18.05
N LYS A 215 25.85 -14.44 -18.51
CA LYS A 215 25.92 -14.76 -19.93
C LYS A 215 24.50 -14.87 -20.48
N GLU A 216 24.21 -14.15 -21.56
CA GLU A 216 23.01 -14.41 -22.36
C GLU A 216 23.25 -15.73 -23.08
N GLU A 217 22.71 -16.83 -22.55
CA GLU A 217 22.48 -18.00 -23.37
C GLU A 217 21.48 -17.60 -24.45
N LYS A 218 21.92 -17.66 -25.71
CA LYS A 218 20.99 -17.56 -26.83
C LYS A 218 20.09 -18.78 -26.75
N VAL A 219 18.92 -18.63 -26.12
CA VAL A 219 17.84 -19.60 -26.28
C VAL A 219 17.48 -19.56 -27.76
N LEU A 220 17.96 -20.55 -28.51
CA LEU A 220 17.53 -20.75 -29.88
C LEU A 220 16.00 -20.91 -29.84
N PRO A 221 15.24 -20.24 -30.72
CA PRO A 221 13.81 -20.46 -30.81
C PRO A 221 13.56 -21.97 -31.03
N PRO A 222 12.51 -22.55 -30.41
CA PRO A 222 12.20 -23.96 -30.63
C PRO A 222 12.03 -24.21 -32.14
N PRO A 223 12.56 -25.33 -32.66
CA PRO A 223 12.43 -25.64 -34.08
C PRO A 223 10.94 -25.68 -34.47
N PRO A 224 10.57 -25.17 -35.66
CA PRO A 224 9.19 -25.21 -36.11
C PRO A 224 8.70 -26.67 -36.15
N PRO A 225 7.44 -26.95 -35.78
CA PRO A 225 6.88 -28.29 -35.85
C PRO A 225 6.96 -28.80 -37.30
N ASN A 226 7.58 -29.96 -37.47
CA ASN A 226 7.76 -30.60 -38.76
C ASN A 226 6.38 -31.09 -39.24
N VAL A 227 5.72 -30.34 -40.12
CA VAL A 227 4.45 -30.76 -40.73
C VAL A 227 4.77 -31.80 -41.79
N THR A 228 4.62 -33.08 -41.44
CA THR A 228 4.71 -34.19 -42.39
C THR A 228 3.47 -34.17 -43.29
N ILE A 229 3.60 -33.58 -44.48
CA ILE A 229 2.57 -33.63 -45.51
C ILE A 229 2.56 -35.06 -46.06
N SER A 230 1.61 -35.88 -45.57
CA SER A 230 1.30 -37.16 -46.20
C SER A 230 0.39 -36.90 -47.39
N SER A 231 0.97 -36.91 -48.59
CA SER A 231 0.23 -36.91 -49.85
C SER A 231 -0.33 -38.30 -50.12
N VAL A 232 -1.65 -38.46 -50.03
CA VAL A 232 -2.36 -39.56 -50.69
C VAL A 232 -3.51 -38.97 -51.50
N ALA A 233 -3.37 -39.05 -52.82
CA ALA A 233 -4.44 -38.79 -53.78
C ALA A 233 -5.47 -39.92 -53.72
N THR A 234 -6.76 -39.61 -53.84
CA THR A 234 -7.75 -40.31 -54.72
C THR A 234 -9.15 -39.65 -54.63
N ALA A 235 -9.64 -39.26 -55.80
CA ALA A 235 -11.01 -39.11 -56.32
C ALA A 235 -12.23 -38.83 -55.38
N GLY A 236 -12.85 -37.66 -55.62
CA GLY A 236 -14.23 -37.57 -56.15
C GLY A 236 -15.43 -37.75 -55.21
N LYS A 237 -16.01 -36.63 -54.74
CA LYS A 237 -17.48 -36.38 -54.69
C LYS A 237 -17.80 -34.94 -54.22
N MET A 238 -18.64 -34.24 -54.97
CA MET A 238 -19.19 -32.90 -54.67
C MET A 238 -20.42 -33.00 -53.75
N ILE A 239 -20.49 -32.18 -52.68
CA ILE A 239 -21.69 -31.91 -51.85
C ILE A 239 -21.60 -30.44 -51.31
N PRO A 240 -22.73 -29.69 -51.10
CA PRO A 240 -22.84 -28.21 -51.17
C PRO A 240 -22.47 -27.41 -49.88
N PRO A 241 -22.52 -26.05 -49.92
CA PRO A 241 -22.09 -25.17 -48.81
C PRO A 241 -23.04 -25.16 -47.59
N PRO A 242 -22.56 -24.69 -46.42
CA PRO A 242 -23.23 -24.87 -45.12
C PRO A 242 -24.33 -23.82 -44.84
N PRO A 243 -25.32 -24.14 -44.00
CA PRO A 243 -26.33 -23.18 -43.52
C PRO A 243 -25.81 -22.29 -42.35
N PRO A 244 -26.46 -21.12 -42.11
CA PRO A 244 -26.02 -20.10 -41.13
C PRO A 244 -26.30 -20.46 -39.65
N PRO A 245 -25.73 -19.70 -38.69
CA PRO A 245 -25.67 -20.11 -37.29
C PRO A 245 -26.97 -19.79 -36.53
N ASN A 246 -27.50 -20.78 -35.81
CA ASN A 246 -28.58 -20.57 -34.84
C ASN A 246 -28.02 -20.20 -33.47
N ALA A 247 -28.50 -19.06 -32.96
CA ALA A 247 -28.41 -18.65 -31.56
C ALA A 247 -29.55 -19.33 -30.74
N PRO A 248 -29.71 -19.08 -29.42
CA PRO A 248 -29.53 -20.09 -28.40
C PRO A 248 -30.83 -20.54 -27.71
N THR A 249 -30.91 -21.83 -27.38
CA THR A 249 -31.84 -22.41 -26.40
C THR A 249 -31.07 -23.57 -25.78
N GLY A 250 -30.77 -23.65 -24.49
CA GLY A 250 -31.64 -23.51 -23.33
C GLY A 250 -31.48 -24.81 -22.51
N LEU A 251 -31.56 -24.72 -21.19
CA LEU A 251 -31.59 -25.83 -20.22
C LEU A 251 -30.27 -26.59 -19.95
N GLY A 252 -29.59 -26.15 -18.88
CA GLY A 252 -28.56 -26.90 -18.17
C GLY A 252 -28.76 -26.78 -16.66
N SER A 253 -29.24 -27.87 -16.07
CA SER A 253 -29.74 -28.09 -14.72
C SER A 253 -28.74 -27.71 -13.61
N ARG A 254 -29.15 -26.82 -12.68
CA ARG A 254 -28.43 -26.56 -11.44
C ARG A 254 -28.72 -27.66 -10.41
N LYS A 255 -27.68 -28.34 -9.93
CA LYS A 255 -27.76 -29.20 -8.73
C LYS A 255 -27.92 -28.31 -7.47
N PRO A 256 -28.82 -28.62 -6.53
CA PRO A 256 -28.87 -27.95 -5.23
C PRO A 256 -27.71 -28.41 -4.35
N MET A 257 -27.02 -27.46 -3.73
CA MET A 257 -25.97 -27.70 -2.74
C MET A 257 -26.64 -27.85 -1.36
N ILE A 258 -26.39 -28.97 -0.69
CA ILE A 258 -26.90 -29.29 0.64
C ILE A 258 -26.14 -28.44 1.68
N PRO A 259 -26.81 -27.76 2.64
CA PRO A 259 -26.12 -27.07 3.74
C PRO A 259 -25.66 -28.06 4.83
N PRO A 260 -24.54 -27.79 5.53
CA PRO A 260 -24.07 -28.65 6.62
C PRO A 260 -24.97 -28.53 7.87
N PRO A 261 -25.03 -29.58 8.71
CA PRO A 261 -25.90 -29.62 9.88
C PRO A 261 -25.42 -28.71 11.03
N PRO A 262 -26.33 -28.25 11.91
CA PRO A 262 -25.98 -27.42 13.05
C PRO A 262 -25.25 -28.24 14.12
N LEU A 263 -24.12 -27.71 14.61
CA LEU A 263 -23.44 -28.25 15.77
C LEU A 263 -24.26 -28.01 17.04
N ASN A 264 -24.46 -29.10 17.75
CA ASN A 264 -25.29 -29.27 18.92
C ASN A 264 -24.89 -28.35 20.07
N ALA A 265 -25.87 -27.67 20.65
CA ALA A 265 -25.75 -26.98 21.93
C ALA A 265 -25.76 -28.01 23.06
N SER A 266 -24.69 -28.09 23.87
CA SER A 266 -24.72 -28.61 25.26
C SER A 266 -23.35 -28.50 25.93
N LYS A 267 -23.11 -27.41 26.65
CA LYS A 267 -22.53 -27.42 28.02
C LYS A 267 -22.48 -26.00 28.57
N VAL A 268 -23.51 -25.66 29.33
CA VAL A 268 -23.51 -24.54 30.27
C VAL A 268 -22.59 -24.93 31.43
N ILE A 269 -21.53 -24.15 31.65
CA ILE A 269 -20.73 -24.20 32.87
C ILE A 269 -21.21 -23.02 33.74
N PRO A 270 -21.69 -23.23 34.98
CA PRO A 270 -22.08 -22.13 35.86
C PRO A 270 -20.86 -21.40 36.45
N PRO A 271 -20.97 -20.10 36.77
CA PRO A 271 -19.89 -19.35 37.42
C PRO A 271 -19.75 -19.71 38.92
N PRO A 272 -18.54 -19.59 39.50
CA PRO A 272 -18.30 -19.84 40.93
C PRO A 272 -18.86 -18.72 41.84
N PRO A 273 -19.16 -19.03 43.11
CA PRO A 273 -19.82 -18.11 44.03
C PRO A 273 -18.89 -16.97 44.52
N PRO A 274 -19.46 -15.81 44.92
CA PRO A 274 -18.70 -14.66 45.42
C PRO A 274 -18.14 -14.92 46.83
N GLY A 275 -16.81 -14.83 46.94
CA GLY A 275 -16.10 -14.87 48.22
C GLY A 275 -16.45 -13.67 49.09
N MET A 276 -16.83 -13.96 50.34
CA MET A 276 -17.13 -12.99 51.38
C MET A 276 -15.89 -12.18 51.78
N ARG A 277 -16.15 -10.91 52.09
CA ARG A 277 -15.30 -10.02 52.88
C ARG A 277 -14.85 -10.69 54.18
N LYS A 278 -13.58 -10.49 54.55
CA LYS A 278 -13.20 -9.94 55.85
C LYS A 278 -12.11 -8.90 55.62
#